data_AF-A0AA86P573-F1
#
_entry.id   AF-A0AA86P573-F1
#
_cell.length_a   1.000
_cell.length_b   1.000
_cell.length_c   1.000
_cell.angle_alpha   90.00
_cell.angle_beta   90.00
_cell.angle_gamma   90.00
#
_symmetry.space_group_name_H-M   'P 1'
#
loop_
_entity.id
_entity.type
_entity.pdbx_description
1 polymer ?
#
loop_
_entity_poly.entity_id
_entity_poly.type
_entity_poly.pdbx_seq_one_letter_code
_entity_poly.pdbx_strand_id
1 'polypeptide(L)'
;MTNKLPNHKRNTQHKTQIRENKQILKPKKQTITLQYTQPIYKNYIHNYQNNRKLTIPLISLTRITNDDLTNHHKRTKPYNSGKQTEINEEEQSQMPSEVLHQIYVFNGDFTDRGGSGYQIIFSLCFMLLFSDSVYLNRGNHESLSLGASTTFSSGHSFIYEMNEKFPEQREFYSPLLDFFSSLPLATQIQDVLVVHGGTPSTQYSINQLNTVNRFVQDLEPIPSTPENAFHEFLWSYNRNSKTASFLMQNKLQTLVVGHSSASFHSIYTFTKQLELHSIVKDETMFQKVKQMFGVGSNERLSVVEVFSSPTNGGELYAAVIECPGGRINNDPLKWEYFKIGQHKDFKLKHK
;
A
#
# COMPACT_ATOMS: atom_id res chain seq x y z
N MET A 1 29.04 65.53 5.45
CA MET A 1 27.84 66.24 4.98
C MET A 1 28.09 66.80 3.60
N THR A 2 27.37 66.34 2.58
CA THR A 2 26.63 67.17 1.59
C THR A 2 26.19 66.30 0.42
N ASN A 3 24.87 66.12 0.33
CA ASN A 3 24.15 65.48 -0.77
C ASN A 3 24.33 66.25 -2.08
N LYS A 4 24.44 65.53 -3.20
CA LYS A 4 24.02 66.01 -4.52
C LYS A 4 23.45 64.87 -5.37
N LEU A 5 22.12 64.83 -5.52
CA LEU A 5 21.44 64.53 -6.80
C LEU A 5 21.70 65.72 -7.74
N PRO A 6 21.74 65.59 -9.10
CA PRO A 6 20.55 65.22 -9.87
C PRO A 6 20.80 64.59 -11.27
N ASN A 7 19.75 64.08 -11.93
CA ASN A 7 19.31 64.54 -13.26
C ASN A 7 18.29 63.59 -13.92
N HIS A 8 17.05 64.07 -14.04
CA HIS A 8 16.08 63.62 -15.04
C HIS A 8 16.28 64.43 -16.33
N LYS A 9 16.45 63.75 -17.47
CA LYS A 9 16.22 64.32 -18.80
C LYS A 9 15.03 63.61 -19.45
N ARG A 10 14.02 64.44 -19.83
CA ARG A 10 13.37 64.58 -21.15
C ARG A 10 13.61 63.46 -22.17
N ASN A 11 12.75 63.15 -23.13
CA ASN A 11 11.37 63.44 -23.53
C ASN A 11 11.22 62.65 -24.87
N THR A 12 10.02 62.63 -25.44
CA THR A 12 9.75 62.41 -26.88
C THR A 12 9.99 61.03 -27.51
N GLN A 13 8.87 60.30 -27.61
CA GLN A 13 8.28 59.81 -28.86
C GLN A 13 9.16 59.87 -30.12
N HIS A 14 9.45 58.70 -30.70
CA HIS A 14 9.25 58.49 -32.13
C HIS A 14 8.91 57.03 -32.47
N LYS A 15 7.87 56.92 -33.29
CA LYS A 15 7.23 55.73 -33.85
C LYS A 15 8.21 54.78 -34.53
N THR A 16 8.05 53.48 -34.31
CA THR A 16 7.88 52.53 -35.44
C THR A 16 7.11 51.29 -34.96
N GLN A 17 6.04 50.98 -35.69
CA GLN A 17 5.26 49.75 -35.57
C GLN A 17 6.14 48.53 -35.84
N ILE A 18 5.81 47.45 -35.13
CA ILE A 18 5.91 46.00 -35.44
C ILE A 18 6.24 45.31 -34.11
N ARG A 19 5.20 44.97 -33.35
CA ARG A 19 5.23 43.82 -32.44
C ARG A 19 3.93 43.07 -32.59
N GLU A 20 4.07 42.00 -33.36
CA GLU A 20 3.14 40.92 -33.56
C GLU A 20 2.54 40.43 -32.25
N ASN A 21 1.28 40.00 -32.34
CA ASN A 21 0.64 39.12 -31.39
C ASN A 21 1.56 37.95 -31.01
N LYS A 22 2.17 38.02 -29.83
CA LYS A 22 2.54 36.82 -29.07
C LYS A 22 1.76 36.84 -27.77
N GLN A 23 0.53 36.32 -27.83
CA GLN A 23 0.04 35.47 -26.76
C GLN A 23 1.15 34.48 -26.46
N ILE A 24 1.92 34.72 -25.39
CA ILE A 24 2.75 33.67 -24.82
C ILE A 24 1.77 32.77 -24.08
N LEU A 25 1.11 31.89 -24.85
CA LEU A 25 0.68 30.59 -24.39
C LEU A 25 1.95 29.90 -23.87
N LYS A 26 2.26 30.09 -22.60
CA LYS A 26 3.19 29.20 -21.92
C LYS A 26 2.55 27.82 -22.02
N PRO A 27 3.18 26.83 -22.68
CA PRO A 27 2.66 25.48 -22.68
C PRO A 27 2.52 25.04 -21.23
N LYS A 28 1.32 24.58 -20.88
CA LYS A 28 1.02 23.89 -19.62
C LYS A 28 2.15 22.90 -19.37
N LYS A 29 3.00 23.13 -18.37
CA LYS A 29 3.74 22.03 -17.75
C LYS A 29 2.72 21.23 -16.95
N GLN A 30 1.95 20.41 -17.67
CA GLN A 30 1.42 19.18 -17.12
C GLN A 30 2.63 18.29 -16.84
N THR A 31 3.26 18.50 -15.69
CA THR A 31 4.15 17.49 -15.13
C THR A 31 3.23 16.44 -14.52
N ILE A 32 2.73 15.54 -15.37
CA ILE A 32 2.15 14.29 -14.92
C ILE A 32 3.33 13.42 -14.49
N THR A 33 3.80 13.62 -13.25
CA THR A 33 4.67 12.64 -12.60
C THR A 33 3.75 11.59 -12.01
N LEU A 34 3.35 10.61 -12.82
CA LEU A 34 2.67 9.43 -12.31
C LEU A 34 3.68 8.30 -12.10
N GLN A 35 3.50 7.67 -10.94
CA GLN A 35 3.66 6.23 -10.72
C GLN A 35 5.07 5.67 -10.73
N TYR A 36 5.74 5.82 -9.60
CA TYR A 36 6.42 4.66 -9.04
C TYR A 36 6.33 4.78 -7.51
N THR A 37 5.69 3.81 -6.85
CA THR A 37 5.76 3.62 -5.38
C THR A 37 6.97 2.80 -4.97
N GLN A 38 7.52 2.00 -5.89
CA GLN A 38 8.80 1.29 -5.76
C GLN A 38 10.07 2.14 -5.50
N PRO A 39 10.24 3.38 -6.00
CA PRO A 39 11.39 4.22 -5.69
C PRO A 39 11.29 4.73 -4.27
N ILE A 40 10.14 4.66 -3.60
CA ILE A 40 10.03 5.14 -2.22
C ILE A 40 10.91 4.25 -1.32
N TYR A 41 10.76 2.93 -1.40
CA TYR A 41 11.55 1.99 -0.61
C TYR A 41 13.01 1.94 -1.06
N LYS A 42 13.26 1.86 -2.37
CA LYS A 42 14.63 1.83 -2.92
C LYS A 42 15.37 3.16 -2.67
N ASN A 43 14.71 4.32 -2.81
CA ASN A 43 15.31 5.60 -2.45
C ASN A 43 15.45 5.75 -0.94
N TYR A 44 14.56 5.17 -0.12
CA TYR A 44 14.74 5.17 1.33
C TYR A 44 16.03 4.44 1.69
N ILE A 45 16.17 3.19 1.26
CA ILE A 45 17.36 2.37 1.54
C ILE A 45 18.61 3.02 0.95
N HIS A 46 18.54 3.50 -0.29
CA HIS A 46 19.66 4.17 -0.94
C HIS A 46 20.05 5.49 -0.25
N ASN A 47 19.10 6.35 0.12
CA ASN A 47 19.40 7.61 0.80
C ASN A 47 19.93 7.39 2.22
N TYR A 48 19.38 6.39 2.93
CA TYR A 48 19.88 5.96 4.23
C TYR A 48 21.34 5.49 4.13
N GLN A 49 21.65 4.60 3.19
CA GLN A 49 23.02 4.12 2.95
C GLN A 49 24.02 5.24 2.58
N ASN A 50 23.53 6.34 2.01
CA ASN A 50 24.37 7.45 1.53
C ASN A 50 24.32 8.70 2.43
N ASN A 51 23.75 8.61 3.65
CA ASN A 51 23.58 9.75 4.58
C ASN A 51 22.93 10.99 3.94
N ARG A 52 22.02 10.78 2.97
CA ARG A 52 21.31 11.87 2.28
C ARG A 52 20.01 12.18 3.01
N LYS A 53 19.63 13.47 3.01
CA LYS A 53 18.33 13.91 3.54
C LYS A 53 17.20 13.19 2.82
N LEU A 54 16.47 12.35 3.55
CA LEU A 54 15.34 11.58 3.05
C LEU A 54 14.27 12.51 2.49
N THR A 55 14.09 12.49 1.17
CA THR A 55 12.96 13.15 0.51
C THR A 55 12.02 12.04 0.04
N ILE A 56 11.13 11.62 0.93
CA ILE A 56 10.19 10.54 0.67
C ILE A 56 8.94 11.14 0.03
N PRO A 57 8.50 10.69 -1.17
CA PRO A 57 7.27 11.17 -1.76
C PRO A 57 6.07 10.96 -0.83
N LEU A 58 5.20 11.98 -0.72
CA LEU A 58 3.90 11.94 -0.03
C LEU A 58 2.86 11.08 -0.79
N ILE A 59 3.26 9.94 -1.36
CA ILE A 59 2.34 9.02 -2.02
C ILE A 59 1.83 8.04 -0.98
N SER A 60 0.62 8.28 -0.48
CA SER A 60 -0.05 7.38 0.46
C SER A 60 -0.99 6.39 -0.25
N LEU A 61 -1.21 6.57 -1.56
CA LEU A 61 -1.98 5.66 -2.41
C LEU A 61 -1.10 5.10 -3.53
N THR A 62 -0.76 3.81 -3.41
CA THR A 62 -0.12 3.04 -4.47
C THR A 62 -1.11 2.73 -5.59
N ARG A 63 -0.65 2.78 -6.84
CA ARG A 63 -1.42 2.36 -8.02
C ARG A 63 -0.64 1.31 -8.77
N ILE A 64 -1.22 0.12 -8.88
CA ILE A 64 -0.73 -0.94 -9.77
C ILE A 64 -1.53 -0.84 -11.06
N THR A 65 -0.84 -0.49 -12.14
CA THR A 65 -1.41 -0.24 -13.47
C THR A 65 -1.48 -1.50 -14.31
N ASN A 66 -2.20 -1.43 -15.43
CA ASN A 66 -2.21 -2.51 -16.42
C ASN A 66 -0.81 -2.76 -16.98
N ASP A 67 0.02 -1.73 -17.11
CA ASP A 67 1.41 -1.89 -17.54
C ASP A 67 2.23 -2.64 -16.49
N ASP A 68 2.01 -2.38 -15.20
CA ASP A 68 2.65 -3.14 -14.11
C ASP A 68 2.22 -4.61 -14.12
N LEU A 69 0.95 -4.88 -14.47
CA LEU A 69 0.38 -6.22 -14.56
C LEU A 69 0.82 -7.00 -15.82
N THR A 70 1.24 -6.32 -16.89
CA THR A 70 1.56 -6.95 -18.19
C THR A 70 3.04 -6.94 -18.57
N ASN A 71 3.83 -5.97 -18.10
CA ASN A 71 5.21 -5.75 -18.57
C ASN A 71 6.29 -6.08 -17.52
N HIS A 72 6.00 -6.95 -16.55
CA HIS A 72 6.91 -7.22 -15.43
C HIS A 72 8.28 -7.78 -15.87
N HIS A 73 8.30 -8.62 -16.92
CA HIS A 73 9.51 -9.22 -17.50
C HIS A 73 10.64 -8.22 -17.86
N LYS A 74 10.30 -6.96 -18.16
CA LYS A 74 11.29 -5.94 -18.59
C LYS A 74 11.96 -5.20 -17.43
N ARG A 75 11.49 -5.40 -16.18
CA ARG A 75 11.91 -4.57 -15.03
C ARG A 75 12.81 -5.29 -14.04
N THR A 76 12.74 -6.62 -13.93
CA THR A 76 13.65 -7.40 -13.09
C THR A 76 15.03 -7.52 -13.75
N LYS A 77 15.90 -6.51 -13.56
CA LYS A 77 17.33 -6.70 -13.84
C LYS A 77 17.94 -7.56 -12.73
N PRO A 78 18.66 -8.66 -13.04
CA PRO A 78 19.42 -9.36 -12.02
C PRO A 78 20.45 -8.41 -11.40
N TYR A 79 20.60 -8.48 -10.08
CA TYR A 79 21.64 -7.76 -9.35
C TYR A 79 23.01 -8.35 -9.76
N ASN A 80 23.64 -7.77 -10.79
CA ASN A 80 25.01 -8.10 -11.14
C ASN A 80 25.96 -7.42 -10.14
N SER A 81 26.61 -8.24 -9.32
CA SER A 81 27.75 -7.88 -8.49
C SER A 81 28.93 -7.44 -9.36
N GLY A 82 28.90 -6.21 -9.88
CA GLY A 82 30.07 -5.53 -10.44
C GLY A 82 30.76 -6.15 -11.65
N LYS A 83 30.22 -7.21 -12.27
CA LYS A 83 30.68 -7.72 -13.58
C LYS A 83 29.57 -7.51 -14.60
N GLN A 84 29.81 -6.63 -15.57
CA GLN A 84 29.07 -6.61 -16.82
C GLN A 84 29.38 -7.90 -17.57
N THR A 85 28.62 -8.96 -17.31
CA THR A 85 28.37 -9.98 -18.32
C THR A 85 27.11 -9.53 -19.05
N GLU A 86 27.30 -9.06 -20.29
CA GLU A 86 26.23 -8.89 -21.26
C GLU A 86 25.56 -10.26 -21.42
N ILE A 87 24.36 -10.41 -20.86
CA ILE A 87 23.54 -11.58 -21.14
C ILE A 87 22.99 -11.33 -22.55
N ASN A 88 23.40 -12.16 -23.51
CA ASN A 88 22.95 -12.05 -24.89
C ASN A 88 21.42 -12.17 -24.95
N GLU A 89 20.77 -11.35 -25.78
CA GLU A 89 19.32 -11.35 -25.97
C GLU A 89 18.75 -12.74 -26.34
N GLU A 90 19.59 -13.63 -26.90
CA GLU A 90 19.27 -15.02 -27.20
C GLU A 90 19.14 -15.94 -25.96
N GLU A 91 19.91 -15.72 -24.88
CA GLU A 91 19.77 -16.50 -23.63
C GLU A 91 18.50 -16.11 -22.87
N GLN A 92 18.10 -14.84 -22.97
CA GLN A 92 16.84 -14.34 -22.40
C GLN A 92 15.61 -14.92 -23.12
N SER A 93 15.76 -15.27 -24.41
CA SER A 93 14.75 -15.95 -25.23
C SER A 93 14.61 -17.46 -24.94
N GLN A 94 15.57 -18.08 -24.25
CA GLN A 94 15.57 -19.52 -23.95
C GLN A 94 15.07 -19.86 -22.54
N MET A 95 14.72 -18.86 -21.73
CA MET A 95 14.09 -19.10 -20.44
C MET A 95 12.64 -19.53 -20.64
N PRO A 96 12.19 -20.64 -20.00
CA PRO A 96 10.81 -21.12 -20.14
C PRO A 96 9.83 -19.98 -19.91
N SER A 97 8.90 -19.80 -20.84
CA SER A 97 7.82 -18.79 -20.83
C SER A 97 6.82 -18.94 -19.67
N GLU A 98 7.15 -19.74 -18.65
CA GLU A 98 6.25 -20.15 -17.55
C GLU A 98 6.81 -19.78 -16.17
N VAL A 99 7.65 -18.75 -16.05
CA VAL A 99 7.76 -18.08 -14.75
C VAL A 99 6.48 -17.26 -14.58
N LEU A 100 5.49 -17.81 -13.87
CA LEU A 100 4.31 -17.09 -13.42
C LEU A 100 4.78 -15.84 -12.64
N HIS A 101 4.72 -14.66 -13.27
CA HIS A 101 5.10 -13.40 -12.63
C HIS A 101 4.00 -13.00 -11.64
N GLN A 102 4.28 -13.23 -10.36
CA GLN A 102 3.36 -12.93 -9.26
C GLN A 102 3.67 -11.55 -8.68
N ILE A 103 2.62 -10.76 -8.48
CA ILE A 103 2.67 -9.50 -7.71
C ILE A 103 2.13 -9.79 -6.30
N TYR A 104 2.88 -9.37 -5.30
CA TYR A 104 2.54 -9.51 -3.89
C TYR A 104 2.18 -8.15 -3.29
N VAL A 105 1.03 -8.10 -2.62
CA VAL A 105 0.62 -6.94 -1.80
C VAL A 105 0.49 -7.41 -0.36
N PHE A 106 1.40 -6.96 0.50
CA PHE A 106 1.35 -7.21 1.94
C PHE A 106 0.66 -6.04 2.65
N ASN A 107 -0.35 -6.33 3.46
CA ASN A 107 -1.31 -5.32 3.92
C ASN A 107 -1.18 -4.98 5.41
N GLY A 108 0.03 -4.64 5.86
CA GLY A 108 0.31 -4.21 7.23
C GLY A 108 0.41 -5.33 8.28
N ASP A 109 0.62 -4.94 9.53
CA ASP A 109 0.75 -5.80 10.72
C ASP A 109 1.88 -6.84 10.63
N PHE A 110 3.03 -6.40 10.13
CA PHE A 110 4.25 -7.19 10.02
C PHE A 110 4.91 -7.44 11.38
N THR A 111 4.63 -6.57 12.36
CA THR A 111 5.23 -6.62 13.69
C THR A 111 4.18 -6.81 14.80
N ASP A 112 2.98 -7.27 14.46
CA ASP A 112 1.96 -7.60 15.46
C ASP A 112 2.25 -8.97 16.09
N ARG A 113 2.11 -9.04 17.43
CA ARG A 113 2.06 -10.25 18.26
C ARG A 113 2.99 -11.39 17.81
N GLY A 114 4.21 -11.43 18.33
CA GLY A 114 5.11 -12.57 18.16
C GLY A 114 6.56 -12.24 18.46
N GLY A 115 7.41 -13.27 18.47
CA GLY A 115 8.86 -13.14 18.66
C GLY A 115 9.65 -13.36 17.36
N SER A 116 9.11 -12.95 16.21
CA SER A 116 9.77 -13.09 14.90
C SER A 116 9.55 -11.88 13.98
N GLY A 117 9.13 -10.72 14.52
CA GLY A 117 8.84 -9.53 13.72
C GLY A 117 10.04 -9.07 12.92
N TYR A 118 11.26 -9.18 13.48
CA TYR A 118 12.48 -8.79 12.75
C TYR A 118 12.69 -9.68 11.52
N GLN A 119 12.44 -10.99 11.60
CA GLN A 119 12.63 -11.90 10.46
C GLN A 119 11.67 -11.53 9.32
N ILE A 120 10.44 -11.15 9.66
CA ILE A 120 9.43 -10.68 8.70
C ILE A 120 9.92 -9.40 8.02
N ILE A 121 10.28 -8.37 8.79
CA ILE A 121 10.76 -7.10 8.25
C ILE A 121 12.00 -7.29 7.38
N PHE A 122 13.00 -8.05 7.83
CA PHE A 122 14.21 -8.30 7.04
C PHE A 122 13.90 -9.03 5.74
N SER A 123 12.99 -10.02 5.77
CA SER A 123 12.56 -10.74 4.56
C SER A 123 11.84 -9.82 3.58
N LEU A 124 10.93 -8.97 4.06
CA LEU A 124 10.24 -7.99 3.23
C LEU A 124 11.20 -6.96 2.63
N CYS A 125 12.15 -6.46 3.41
CA CYS A 125 13.21 -5.56 2.92
C CYS A 125 14.06 -6.23 1.84
N PHE A 126 14.43 -7.50 2.03
CA PHE A 126 15.16 -8.27 1.01
C PHE A 126 14.32 -8.41 -0.26
N MET A 127 13.05 -8.80 -0.14
CA MET A 127 12.14 -8.90 -1.28
C MET A 127 12.00 -7.56 -2.03
N LEU A 128 11.89 -6.43 -1.32
CA LEU A 128 11.84 -5.09 -1.93
C LEU A 128 13.14 -4.67 -2.64
N LEU A 129 14.29 -5.16 -2.18
CA LEU A 129 15.58 -4.89 -2.81
C LEU A 129 15.74 -5.63 -4.13
N PHE A 130 15.26 -6.88 -4.19
CA PHE A 130 15.52 -7.80 -5.30
C PHE A 130 14.32 -8.02 -6.23
N SER A 131 13.13 -7.53 -5.89
CA SER A 131 11.93 -7.67 -6.70
C SER A 131 11.17 -6.36 -6.85
N ASP A 132 10.68 -6.10 -8.06
CA ASP A 132 9.75 -5.00 -8.36
C ASP A 132 8.28 -5.46 -8.25
N SER A 133 8.02 -6.69 -7.80
CA SER A 133 6.69 -7.27 -7.68
C SER A 133 6.06 -7.13 -6.30
N VAL A 134 6.72 -6.46 -5.36
CA VAL A 134 6.33 -6.46 -3.94
C VAL A 134 5.89 -5.08 -3.51
N TYR A 135 4.70 -5.00 -2.95
CA TYR A 135 4.09 -3.76 -2.46
C TYR A 135 3.68 -3.95 -1.02
N LEU A 136 3.95 -2.95 -0.18
CA LEU A 136 3.61 -2.96 1.25
C LEU A 136 2.66 -1.81 1.55
N ASN A 137 1.56 -2.09 2.25
CA ASN A 137 0.77 -1.08 2.95
C ASN A 137 1.16 -1.03 4.43
N ARG A 138 0.88 0.10 5.08
CA ARG A 138 1.00 0.31 6.52
C ARG A 138 -0.20 -0.31 7.24
N GLY A 139 0.04 -1.03 8.32
CA GLY A 139 -0.96 -1.44 9.30
C GLY A 139 -0.92 -0.59 10.57
N ASN A 140 -1.79 -0.89 11.53
CA ASN A 140 -1.85 -0.12 12.77
C ASN A 140 -0.69 -0.47 13.72
N HIS A 141 -0.07 -1.65 13.59
CA HIS A 141 1.07 -2.06 14.41
C HIS A 141 2.42 -1.48 13.97
N GLU A 142 2.52 -0.91 12.76
CA GLU A 142 3.71 -0.21 12.26
C GLU A 142 3.83 1.21 12.85
N SER A 143 3.98 1.30 14.17
CA SER A 143 4.10 2.56 14.92
C SER A 143 5.00 2.44 16.16
N LEU A 144 5.45 3.58 16.66
CA LEU A 144 6.23 3.69 17.88
C LEU A 144 5.39 3.21 19.08
N SER A 145 4.15 3.67 19.22
CA SER A 145 3.32 3.34 20.39
C SER A 145 2.75 1.93 20.37
N LEU A 146 2.52 1.28 19.22
CA LEU A 146 1.99 -0.11 19.23
C LEU A 146 3.09 -1.15 19.06
N GLY A 147 4.14 -0.79 18.32
CA GLY A 147 5.39 -1.55 18.26
C GLY A 147 6.21 -1.48 19.56
N ALA A 148 6.00 -0.47 20.43
CA ALA A 148 6.61 -0.39 21.77
C ALA A 148 5.63 -0.61 22.94
N SER A 149 4.35 -0.21 22.80
CA SER A 149 3.36 -0.14 23.90
C SER A 149 2.04 -0.87 23.63
N THR A 150 2.04 -1.94 22.83
CA THR A 150 1.13 -3.05 23.16
C THR A 150 1.70 -3.75 24.41
N THR A 151 1.42 -3.10 25.55
CA THR A 151 1.75 -3.45 26.93
C THR A 151 3.24 -3.46 27.31
N PHE A 152 3.71 -2.35 27.90
CA PHE A 152 4.81 -2.36 28.88
C PHE A 152 4.60 -3.37 30.03
N SER A 153 3.39 -3.92 30.16
CA SER A 153 3.06 -5.01 31.09
C SER A 153 3.12 -6.43 30.50
N SER A 154 3.41 -6.62 29.20
CA SER A 154 3.42 -7.97 28.60
C SER A 154 4.71 -8.38 27.89
N GLY A 155 5.69 -7.52 27.63
CA GLY A 155 6.98 -7.97 27.04
C GLY A 155 6.88 -8.58 25.62
N HIS A 156 5.84 -8.24 24.84
CA HIS A 156 5.61 -8.79 23.50
C HIS A 156 5.59 -7.72 22.40
N SER A 157 6.25 -6.57 22.62
CA SER A 157 6.32 -5.50 21.62
C SER A 157 7.54 -5.69 20.70
N PHE A 158 7.44 -5.23 19.46
CA PHE A 158 8.53 -5.36 18.48
C PHE A 158 9.81 -4.63 18.90
N ILE A 159 9.68 -3.47 19.56
CA ILE A 159 10.85 -2.76 20.12
C ILE A 159 11.46 -3.55 21.29
N TYR A 160 10.65 -4.24 22.09
CA TYR A 160 11.16 -5.14 23.12
C TYR A 160 11.90 -6.32 22.49
N GLU A 161 11.32 -6.96 21.46
CA GLU A 161 11.98 -8.02 20.68
C GLU A 161 13.36 -7.57 20.15
N MET A 162 13.42 -6.38 19.55
CA MET A 162 14.66 -5.83 19.02
C MET A 162 15.68 -5.55 20.13
N ASN A 163 15.24 -5.03 21.29
CA ASN A 163 16.14 -4.76 22.43
C ASN A 163 16.73 -6.02 23.05
N GLU A 164 15.94 -7.09 23.16
CA GLU A 164 16.41 -8.35 23.73
C GLU A 164 17.38 -9.08 22.79
N LYS A 165 17.08 -9.09 21.49
CA LYS A 165 17.88 -9.85 20.49
C LYS A 165 19.05 -9.06 19.93
N PHE A 166 18.92 -7.74 19.85
CA PHE A 166 19.88 -6.83 19.23
C PHE A 166 20.16 -5.61 20.12
N PRO A 167 20.62 -5.81 21.37
CA PRO A 167 20.79 -4.73 22.34
C PRO A 167 21.83 -3.68 21.92
N GLU A 168 22.77 -4.06 21.05
CA GLU A 168 23.86 -3.21 20.56
C GLU A 168 23.47 -2.42 19.29
N GLN A 169 22.29 -2.68 18.71
CA GLN A 169 21.86 -2.18 17.40
C GLN A 169 20.72 -1.15 17.52
N ARG A 170 20.63 -0.43 18.65
CA ARG A 170 19.55 0.53 18.92
C ARG A 170 19.50 1.69 17.93
N GLU A 171 20.62 2.00 17.30
CA GLU A 171 20.74 3.00 16.24
C GLU A 171 19.84 2.70 15.03
N PHE A 172 19.45 1.44 14.81
CA PHE A 172 18.56 1.05 13.71
C PHE A 172 17.07 1.24 14.00
N TYR A 173 16.68 1.63 15.22
CA TYR A 173 15.26 1.77 15.58
C TYR A 173 14.61 2.98 14.91
N SER A 174 15.26 4.14 14.94
CA SER A 174 14.74 5.35 14.29
C SER A 174 14.58 5.13 12.77
N PRO A 175 15.58 4.60 12.05
CA PRO A 175 15.42 4.26 10.64
C PRO A 175 14.29 3.26 10.35
N LEU A 176 14.03 2.34 11.27
CA LEU A 176 12.94 1.38 11.10
C LEU A 176 11.55 2.02 11.29
N LEU A 177 11.41 2.91 12.27
CA LEU A 177 10.19 3.70 12.48
C LEU A 177 9.93 4.66 11.32
N ASP A 178 10.98 5.23 10.74
CA ASP A 178 10.89 6.05 9.53
C ASP A 178 10.47 5.21 8.31
N PHE A 179 10.97 3.98 8.20
CA PHE A 179 10.51 3.03 7.19
C PHE A 179 9.00 2.73 7.34
N PHE A 180 8.54 2.41 8.56
CA PHE A 180 7.11 2.22 8.85
C PHE A 180 6.27 3.43 8.51
N SER A 181 6.73 4.61 8.89
CA SER A 181 6.06 5.89 8.58
C SER A 181 6.02 6.19 7.08
N SER A 182 6.94 5.62 6.30
CA SER A 182 7.00 5.78 4.85
C SER A 182 6.00 4.91 4.09
N LEU A 183 5.49 3.83 4.70
CA LEU A 183 4.61 2.87 4.06
C LEU A 183 3.29 3.53 3.57
N PRO A 184 2.85 3.28 2.32
CA PRO A 184 1.54 3.70 1.82
C PRO A 184 0.38 3.22 2.69
N LEU A 185 -0.74 3.94 2.70
CA LEU A 185 -1.95 3.56 3.44
C LEU A 185 -2.86 2.65 2.63
N ALA A 186 -2.75 2.70 1.30
CA ALA A 186 -3.60 1.94 0.41
C ALA A 186 -2.88 1.57 -0.88
N THR A 187 -3.33 0.48 -1.50
CA THR A 187 -2.93 0.04 -2.83
C THR A 187 -4.19 -0.16 -3.68
N GLN A 188 -4.29 0.55 -4.80
CA GLN A 188 -5.34 0.34 -5.80
C GLN A 188 -4.80 -0.49 -6.96
N ILE A 189 -5.52 -1.57 -7.28
CA ILE A 189 -5.31 -2.43 -8.44
C ILE A 189 -6.60 -2.36 -9.25
N GLN A 190 -6.61 -1.62 -10.36
CA GLN A 190 -7.83 -1.36 -11.14
C GLN A 190 -8.98 -0.85 -10.25
N ASP A 191 -10.04 -1.60 -10.08
CA ASP A 191 -11.23 -1.30 -9.25
C ASP A 191 -11.24 -2.02 -7.89
N VAL A 192 -10.13 -2.66 -7.53
CA VAL A 192 -9.89 -3.22 -6.20
C VAL A 192 -9.04 -2.26 -5.38
N LEU A 193 -9.46 -1.96 -4.16
CA LEU A 193 -8.68 -1.18 -3.18
C LEU A 193 -8.29 -2.08 -2.01
N VAL A 194 -7.00 -2.10 -1.70
CA VAL A 194 -6.43 -2.79 -0.54
C VAL A 194 -6.05 -1.76 0.51
N VAL A 195 -6.63 -1.86 1.70
CA VAL A 195 -6.34 -1.01 2.88
C VAL A 195 -6.23 -1.89 4.11
N HIS A 196 -5.53 -1.47 5.15
CA HIS A 196 -5.35 -2.33 6.32
C HIS A 196 -6.64 -2.51 7.14
N GLY A 197 -7.20 -1.40 7.64
CA GLY A 197 -8.42 -1.38 8.47
C GLY A 197 -9.70 -1.44 7.67
N GLY A 198 -10.07 -0.31 7.06
CA GLY A 198 -11.33 -0.15 6.34
C GLY A 198 -11.49 1.23 5.72
N THR A 199 -12.74 1.65 5.53
CA THR A 199 -13.07 2.95 4.91
C THR A 199 -13.39 4.00 5.96
N PRO A 200 -13.13 5.28 5.65
CA PRO A 200 -13.63 6.41 6.43
C PRO A 200 -15.14 6.37 6.60
N SER A 201 -15.63 6.90 7.72
CA SER A 201 -17.05 7.00 8.05
C SER A 201 -17.75 8.19 7.37
N THR A 202 -16.96 9.11 6.83
CA THR A 202 -17.39 10.28 6.05
C THR A 202 -17.05 10.13 4.57
N GLN A 203 -17.63 10.98 3.72
CA GLN A 203 -17.32 10.97 2.29
C GLN A 203 -15.84 11.32 2.07
N TYR A 204 -15.12 10.41 1.41
CA TYR A 204 -13.69 10.56 1.19
C TYR A 204 -13.32 10.07 -0.21
N SER A 205 -12.62 10.91 -0.97
CA SER A 205 -12.04 10.50 -2.25
C SER A 205 -10.70 9.84 -2.01
N ILE A 206 -10.47 8.65 -2.57
CA ILE A 206 -9.17 7.97 -2.48
C ILE A 206 -8.02 8.84 -3.00
N ASN A 207 -8.26 9.74 -3.94
CA ASN A 207 -7.20 10.64 -4.42
C ASN A 207 -6.72 11.64 -3.35
N GLN A 208 -7.54 11.90 -2.32
CA GLN A 208 -7.14 12.72 -1.17
C GLN A 208 -6.11 12.01 -0.28
N LEU A 209 -5.94 10.69 -0.36
CA LEU A 209 -4.90 9.97 0.38
C LEU A 209 -3.50 10.56 0.16
N ASN A 210 -3.20 11.01 -1.06
CA ASN A 210 -1.90 11.61 -1.39
C ASN A 210 -1.67 13.00 -0.74
N THR A 211 -2.66 13.55 -0.04
CA THR A 211 -2.53 14.77 0.76
C THR A 211 -2.39 14.49 2.26
N VAL A 212 -2.59 13.24 2.69
CA VAL A 212 -2.47 12.83 4.09
C VAL A 212 -1.00 12.84 4.49
N ASN A 213 -0.68 13.57 5.54
CA ASN A 213 0.62 13.44 6.20
C ASN A 213 0.68 12.12 6.98
N ARG A 214 1.29 11.10 6.37
CA ARG A 214 1.45 9.78 6.98
C ARG A 214 2.71 9.62 7.82
N PHE A 215 3.60 10.63 7.89
CA PHE A 215 4.84 10.58 8.66
C PHE A 215 4.58 10.85 10.15
N VAL A 216 3.72 10.02 10.73
CA VAL A 216 3.34 10.03 12.13
C VAL A 216 3.85 8.72 12.72
N GLN A 217 4.75 8.82 13.70
CA GLN A 217 5.33 7.66 14.37
C GLN A 217 4.41 7.14 15.48
N ASP A 218 3.70 8.01 16.18
CA ASP A 218 2.77 7.63 17.26
C ASP A 218 1.35 7.46 16.70
N LEU A 219 0.87 6.21 16.64
CA LEU A 219 -0.50 5.91 16.23
C LEU A 219 -1.34 5.68 17.48
N GLU A 220 -2.11 6.68 17.88
CA GLU A 220 -3.05 6.53 18.98
C GLU A 220 -4.15 5.51 18.60
N PRO A 221 -4.43 4.49 19.45
CA PRO A 221 -5.52 3.55 19.19
C PRO A 221 -6.88 4.25 19.12
N ILE A 222 -7.03 5.32 19.91
CA ILE A 222 -8.21 6.19 19.92
C ILE A 222 -7.75 7.53 19.37
N PRO A 223 -8.27 7.99 18.22
CA PRO A 223 -7.82 9.23 17.63
C PRO A 223 -8.36 10.41 18.43
N SER A 224 -7.54 11.45 18.61
CA SER A 224 -7.95 12.73 19.20
C SER A 224 -9.12 13.40 18.46
N THR A 225 -9.25 13.14 17.16
CA THR A 225 -10.36 13.58 16.32
C THR A 225 -11.12 12.37 15.75
N PRO A 226 -12.44 12.22 16.01
CA PRO A 226 -13.22 11.03 15.62
C PRO A 226 -13.24 10.76 14.10
N GLU A 227 -13.18 11.79 13.27
CA GLU A 227 -13.26 11.69 11.80
C GLU A 227 -11.87 11.84 11.15
N ASN A 228 -10.93 11.03 11.59
CA ASN A 228 -9.59 11.03 11.03
C ASN A 228 -9.43 9.92 10.00
N ALA A 229 -9.51 10.27 8.71
CA ALA A 229 -9.37 9.31 7.62
C ALA A 229 -8.06 8.50 7.71
N PHE A 230 -6.95 9.10 8.13
CA PHE A 230 -5.68 8.38 8.34
C PHE A 230 -5.82 7.26 9.36
N HIS A 231 -6.47 7.55 10.49
CA HIS A 231 -6.75 6.55 11.52
C HIS A 231 -7.72 5.49 11.02
N GLU A 232 -8.81 5.89 10.35
CA GLU A 232 -9.83 4.96 9.86
C GLU A 232 -9.28 3.98 8.81
N PHE A 233 -8.36 4.40 7.93
CA PHE A 233 -7.69 3.48 7.01
C PHE A 233 -6.86 2.40 7.71
N LEU A 234 -6.44 2.64 8.95
CA LEU A 234 -5.65 1.69 9.77
C LEU A 234 -6.51 0.91 10.77
N TRP A 235 -7.65 1.44 11.25
CA TRP A 235 -8.39 0.84 12.38
C TRP A 235 -9.86 0.51 12.10
N SER A 236 -10.42 0.96 10.99
CA SER A 236 -11.87 0.87 10.76
C SER A 236 -12.35 -0.55 10.49
N TYR A 237 -13.30 -1.03 11.30
CA TYR A 237 -14.03 -2.28 11.07
C TYR A 237 -15.31 -2.08 10.23
N ASN A 238 -15.47 -0.94 9.57
CA ASN A 238 -16.70 -0.65 8.81
C ASN A 238 -16.88 -1.65 7.65
N ARG A 239 -17.95 -2.44 7.70
CA ARG A 239 -18.43 -3.37 6.65
C ARG A 239 -19.92 -3.16 6.37
N ASN A 240 -20.33 -1.89 6.31
CA ASN A 240 -21.73 -1.49 6.23
C ASN A 240 -22.00 -0.63 4.98
N SER A 241 -23.21 -0.07 4.87
CA SER A 241 -23.62 0.75 3.73
C SER A 241 -22.72 1.96 3.47
N LYS A 242 -22.02 2.48 4.48
CA LYS A 242 -21.03 3.56 4.30
C LYS A 242 -19.84 3.08 3.47
N THR A 243 -19.38 1.85 3.70
CA THR A 243 -18.32 1.21 2.90
C THR A 243 -18.76 1.01 1.46
N ALA A 244 -19.99 0.54 1.25
CA ALA A 244 -20.56 0.44 -0.10
C ALA A 244 -20.64 1.81 -0.79
N SER A 245 -21.10 2.85 -0.07
CA SER A 245 -21.14 4.22 -0.57
C SER A 245 -19.75 4.73 -0.97
N PHE A 246 -18.74 4.49 -0.12
CA PHE A 246 -17.35 4.85 -0.40
C PHE A 246 -16.82 4.17 -1.67
N LEU A 247 -17.09 2.86 -1.85
CA LEU A 247 -16.67 2.12 -3.04
C LEU A 247 -17.32 2.70 -4.29
N MET A 248 -18.65 2.90 -4.26
CA MET A 248 -19.40 3.46 -5.38
C MET A 248 -18.91 4.86 -5.76
N GLN A 249 -18.72 5.75 -4.78
CA GLN A 249 -18.23 7.12 -4.98
C GLN A 249 -16.85 7.13 -5.65
N ASN A 250 -15.98 6.19 -5.27
CA ASN A 250 -14.61 6.10 -5.78
C ASN A 250 -14.47 5.21 -7.03
N LYS A 251 -15.58 4.73 -7.59
CA LYS A 251 -15.60 3.82 -8.77
C LYS A 251 -14.78 2.55 -8.52
N LEU A 252 -14.89 2.01 -7.32
CA LEU A 252 -14.28 0.76 -6.90
C LEU A 252 -15.37 -0.31 -6.81
N GLN A 253 -14.98 -1.56 -7.09
CA GLN A 253 -15.86 -2.72 -6.99
C GLN A 253 -15.65 -3.47 -5.67
N THR A 254 -14.39 -3.59 -5.24
CA THR A 254 -14.03 -4.43 -4.09
C THR A 254 -13.03 -3.76 -3.17
N LEU A 255 -13.28 -3.88 -1.87
CA LEU A 255 -12.34 -3.56 -0.81
C LEU A 255 -11.68 -4.83 -0.29
N VAL A 256 -10.37 -4.83 -0.10
CA VAL A 256 -9.63 -5.86 0.64
C VAL A 256 -9.11 -5.25 1.93
N VAL A 257 -9.30 -5.96 3.04
CA VAL A 257 -8.90 -5.55 4.39
C VAL A 257 -8.19 -6.68 5.13
N GLY A 258 -7.29 -6.33 6.04
CA GLY A 258 -6.44 -7.27 6.78
C GLY A 258 -6.51 -7.18 8.30
N HIS A 259 -7.19 -6.17 8.84
CA HIS A 259 -7.20 -5.88 10.29
C HIS A 259 -8.06 -6.84 11.12
N SER A 260 -9.09 -7.45 10.51
CA SER A 260 -9.97 -8.40 11.20
C SER A 260 -9.25 -9.74 11.37
N SER A 261 -9.12 -10.24 12.60
CA SER A 261 -8.57 -11.58 12.90
C SER A 261 -9.53 -12.71 12.47
N ALA A 262 -9.96 -12.69 11.20
CA ALA A 262 -10.93 -13.58 10.64
C ALA A 262 -10.33 -14.98 10.48
N SER A 263 -11.04 -16.01 10.94
CA SER A 263 -10.62 -17.42 10.83
C SER A 263 -10.85 -18.02 9.44
N PHE A 264 -11.61 -17.32 8.60
CA PHE A 264 -11.95 -17.64 7.22
C PHE A 264 -11.94 -16.35 6.40
N HIS A 265 -11.71 -16.44 5.09
CA HIS A 265 -11.76 -15.28 4.19
C HIS A 265 -13.20 -14.75 4.07
N SER A 266 -13.54 -13.77 4.91
CA SER A 266 -14.92 -13.30 5.02
C SER A 266 -15.26 -12.36 3.87
N ILE A 267 -16.44 -12.54 3.26
CA ILE A 267 -16.86 -11.74 2.09
C ILE A 267 -18.22 -11.11 2.38
N TYR A 268 -18.27 -9.79 2.34
CA TYR A 268 -19.48 -8.99 2.49
C TYR A 268 -19.87 -8.50 1.11
N THR A 269 -21.11 -8.74 0.69
CA THR A 269 -21.62 -8.27 -0.61
C THR A 269 -22.73 -7.25 -0.40
N PHE A 270 -22.78 -6.22 -1.23
CA PHE A 270 -23.80 -5.17 -1.17
C PHE A 270 -24.60 -5.08 -2.47
N THR A 271 -25.87 -4.71 -2.34
CA THR A 271 -26.75 -4.40 -3.48
C THR A 271 -26.40 -3.07 -4.12
N LYS A 272 -26.99 -2.76 -5.28
CA LYS A 272 -26.87 -1.44 -5.92
C LYS A 272 -27.47 -0.31 -5.07
N GLN A 273 -28.38 -0.64 -4.16
CA GLN A 273 -28.98 0.27 -3.19
C GLN A 273 -28.10 0.46 -1.94
N LEU A 274 -26.86 -0.06 -1.95
CA LEU A 274 -25.87 0.02 -0.86
C LEU A 274 -26.26 -0.76 0.39
N GLU A 275 -27.22 -1.67 0.29
CA GLU A 275 -27.66 -2.51 1.39
C GLU A 275 -26.79 -3.77 1.47
N LEU A 276 -26.49 -4.21 2.70
CA LEU A 276 -25.77 -5.46 2.90
C LEU A 276 -26.65 -6.63 2.48
N HIS A 277 -26.18 -7.40 1.50
CA HIS A 277 -26.92 -8.51 0.92
C HIS A 277 -26.52 -9.86 1.52
N SER A 278 -25.23 -10.14 1.67
CA SER A 278 -24.74 -11.40 2.22
C SER A 278 -23.42 -11.22 2.95
N ILE A 279 -23.18 -12.11 3.92
CA ILE A 279 -21.91 -12.23 4.64
C ILE A 279 -21.49 -13.70 4.57
N VAL A 280 -20.37 -13.96 3.91
CA VAL A 280 -19.70 -15.26 3.91
C VAL A 280 -18.74 -15.32 5.08
N LYS A 281 -18.85 -16.35 5.92
CA LYS A 281 -17.95 -16.59 7.06
C LYS A 281 -17.38 -18.01 7.11
N ASP A 282 -17.80 -18.88 6.18
CA ASP A 282 -17.34 -20.25 6.07
C ASP A 282 -17.51 -20.76 4.63
N GLU A 283 -16.92 -21.93 4.36
CA GLU A 283 -16.92 -22.57 3.04
C GLU A 283 -18.33 -22.91 2.55
N THR A 284 -19.23 -23.31 3.45
CA THR A 284 -20.61 -23.67 3.07
C THR A 284 -21.37 -22.44 2.58
N MET A 285 -21.22 -21.31 3.27
CA MET A 285 -21.77 -20.02 2.84
C MET A 285 -21.11 -19.55 1.55
N PHE A 286 -19.79 -19.73 1.41
CA PHE A 286 -19.06 -19.32 0.20
C PHE A 286 -19.63 -20.00 -1.04
N GLN A 287 -19.82 -21.33 -1.00
CA GLN A 287 -20.40 -22.07 -2.12
C GLN A 287 -21.85 -21.67 -2.42
N LYS A 288 -22.68 -21.49 -1.38
CA LYS A 288 -24.09 -21.04 -1.55
C LYS A 288 -24.18 -19.66 -2.20
N VAL A 289 -23.39 -18.70 -1.70
CA VAL A 289 -23.38 -17.33 -2.20
C VAL A 289 -22.80 -17.29 -3.62
N LYS A 290 -21.73 -18.06 -3.89
CA LYS A 290 -21.16 -18.22 -5.24
C LYS A 290 -22.17 -18.80 -6.23
N GLN A 291 -22.93 -19.83 -5.85
CA GLN A 291 -23.99 -20.40 -6.68
C GLN A 291 -25.11 -19.38 -6.93
N MET A 292 -25.56 -18.68 -5.89
CA MET A 292 -26.62 -17.66 -5.98
C MET A 292 -26.27 -16.57 -6.99
N PHE A 293 -25.03 -16.07 -6.97
CA PHE A 293 -24.56 -15.06 -7.91
C PHE A 293 -24.06 -15.64 -9.25
N GLY A 294 -23.83 -16.95 -9.36
CA GLY A 294 -23.49 -17.63 -10.61
C GLY A 294 -24.65 -17.70 -11.61
N VAL A 295 -25.90 -17.56 -11.13
CA VAL A 295 -27.13 -17.67 -11.94
C VAL A 295 -27.57 -16.31 -12.53
N GLY A 296 -26.80 -15.23 -12.34
CA GLY A 296 -27.11 -13.92 -12.94
C GLY A 296 -26.00 -12.87 -12.81
N SER A 297 -25.92 -11.96 -13.79
CA SER A 297 -25.02 -10.80 -13.77
C SER A 297 -25.52 -9.76 -12.78
N ASN A 298 -24.90 -9.68 -11.60
CA ASN A 298 -25.08 -8.56 -10.69
C ASN A 298 -23.74 -7.90 -10.40
N GLU A 299 -23.54 -6.72 -10.99
CA GLU A 299 -22.64 -5.69 -10.46
C GLU A 299 -22.95 -5.54 -8.97
N ARG A 300 -22.00 -5.93 -8.11
CA ARG A 300 -22.14 -5.91 -6.66
C ARG A 300 -20.87 -5.41 -6.00
N LEU A 301 -21.01 -4.55 -5.01
CA LEU A 301 -19.84 -4.10 -4.26
C LEU A 301 -19.47 -5.18 -3.24
N SER A 302 -18.18 -5.38 -3.02
CA SER A 302 -17.72 -6.41 -2.09
C SER A 302 -16.66 -5.88 -1.12
N VAL A 303 -16.64 -6.45 0.09
CA VAL A 303 -15.51 -6.32 1.00
C VAL A 303 -15.01 -7.72 1.32
N VAL A 304 -13.71 -7.93 1.22
CA VAL A 304 -13.03 -9.19 1.53
C VAL A 304 -12.09 -8.96 2.69
N GLU A 305 -12.24 -9.76 3.73
CA GLU A 305 -11.30 -9.82 4.83
C GLU A 305 -10.40 -11.03 4.65
N VAL A 306 -9.08 -10.79 4.55
CA VAL A 306 -8.08 -11.84 4.45
C VAL A 306 -7.11 -11.68 5.61
N PHE A 307 -6.98 -12.71 6.44
CA PHE A 307 -6.06 -12.72 7.57
C PHE A 307 -5.00 -13.81 7.36
N SER A 308 -3.73 -13.40 7.35
CA SER A 308 -2.59 -14.26 7.03
C SER A 308 -1.65 -14.48 8.21
N SER A 309 -2.15 -14.31 9.45
CA SER A 309 -1.38 -14.50 10.67
C SER A 309 -1.94 -15.66 11.52
N PRO A 310 -1.08 -16.47 12.16
CA PRO A 310 -1.51 -17.58 12.99
C PRO A 310 -2.14 -17.14 14.32
N THR A 311 -2.25 -15.84 14.60
CA THR A 311 -2.75 -15.33 15.88
C THR A 311 -4.28 -15.37 16.00
N ASN A 312 -5.02 -15.65 14.92
CA ASN A 312 -6.49 -15.75 14.93
C ASN A 312 -7.03 -17.09 15.46
N GLY A 313 -6.17 -18.06 15.78
CA GLY A 313 -6.60 -19.41 16.17
C GLY A 313 -7.29 -20.21 15.05
N GLY A 314 -7.20 -19.73 13.80
CA GLY A 314 -7.88 -20.28 12.64
C GLY A 314 -6.92 -20.71 11.52
N GLU A 315 -7.43 -20.68 10.30
CA GLU A 315 -6.66 -20.95 9.09
C GLU A 315 -6.06 -19.65 8.56
N LEU A 316 -4.92 -19.77 7.87
CA LEU A 316 -4.22 -18.64 7.26
C LEU A 316 -4.45 -18.70 5.76
N TYR A 317 -4.87 -17.60 5.17
CA TYR A 317 -5.20 -17.51 3.76
C TYR A 317 -4.40 -16.41 3.05
N ALA A 318 -4.08 -16.66 1.78
CA ALA A 318 -3.73 -15.63 0.81
C ALA A 318 -4.82 -15.61 -0.28
N ALA A 319 -5.28 -14.41 -0.65
CA ALA A 319 -6.12 -14.27 -1.84
C ALA A 319 -5.23 -14.21 -3.09
N VAL A 320 -5.59 -14.98 -4.11
CA VAL A 320 -4.91 -15.04 -5.40
C VAL A 320 -5.91 -14.60 -6.47
N ILE A 321 -5.50 -13.59 -7.25
CA ILE A 321 -6.33 -12.97 -8.28
C ILE A 321 -5.63 -13.18 -9.61
N GLU A 322 -6.28 -13.94 -10.50
CA GLU A 322 -5.79 -14.10 -11.86
C GLU A 322 -5.92 -12.79 -12.66
N CYS A 323 -4.94 -12.55 -13.52
CA CYS A 323 -4.87 -11.34 -14.33
C CYS A 323 -4.60 -11.66 -15.82
N PRO A 324 -5.46 -12.43 -16.50
CA PRO A 324 -5.26 -12.75 -17.91
C PRO A 324 -5.27 -11.48 -18.75
N GLY A 325 -4.19 -11.24 -19.50
CA GLY A 325 -4.06 -10.06 -20.38
C GLY A 325 -4.07 -8.72 -19.63
N GLY A 326 -3.70 -8.70 -18.35
CA GLY A 326 -3.60 -7.46 -17.58
C GLY A 326 -4.93 -6.94 -17.01
N ARG A 327 -6.00 -7.73 -17.04
CA ARG A 327 -7.29 -7.39 -16.40
C ARG A 327 -7.53 -8.32 -15.21
N ILE A 328 -7.65 -7.75 -14.01
CA ILE A 328 -7.98 -8.55 -12.83
C ILE A 328 -9.48 -8.85 -12.79
N ASN A 329 -9.83 -10.00 -12.22
CA ASN A 329 -11.20 -10.24 -11.81
C ASN A 329 -11.46 -9.48 -10.50
N ASN A 330 -12.43 -8.58 -10.50
CA ASN A 330 -12.72 -7.74 -9.33
C ASN A 330 -13.71 -8.38 -8.35
N ASP A 331 -14.26 -9.54 -8.71
CA ASP A 331 -15.27 -10.26 -7.95
C ASP A 331 -14.62 -11.32 -7.05
N PRO A 332 -14.65 -11.15 -5.72
CA PRO A 332 -13.95 -12.04 -4.82
C PRO A 332 -14.54 -13.44 -4.71
N LEU A 333 -15.78 -13.67 -5.13
CA LEU A 333 -16.33 -15.04 -5.22
C LEU A 333 -15.68 -15.87 -6.35
N LYS A 334 -14.94 -15.20 -7.24
CA LYS A 334 -14.20 -15.80 -8.35
C LYS A 334 -12.69 -15.82 -8.11
N TRP A 335 -12.22 -15.35 -6.95
CA TRP A 335 -10.81 -15.45 -6.58
C TRP A 335 -10.50 -16.84 -6.05
N GLU A 336 -9.21 -17.17 -6.03
CA GLU A 336 -8.70 -18.30 -5.30
C GLU A 336 -8.23 -17.86 -3.92
N TYR A 337 -8.41 -18.73 -2.93
CA TYR A 337 -7.97 -18.50 -1.57
C TYR A 337 -7.03 -19.63 -1.17
N PHE A 338 -5.74 -19.37 -1.32
CA PHE A 338 -4.71 -20.34 -1.02
C PHE A 338 -4.55 -20.46 0.49
N LYS A 339 -4.80 -21.66 1.02
CA LYS A 339 -4.59 -21.98 2.43
C LYS A 339 -3.09 -22.14 2.69
N ILE A 340 -2.52 -21.15 3.37
CA ILE A 340 -1.09 -21.11 3.72
C ILE A 340 -0.79 -22.13 4.83
N GLY A 341 -1.71 -22.30 5.78
CA GLY A 341 -1.55 -23.22 6.90
C GLY A 341 -2.64 -23.05 7.96
N GLN A 342 -2.44 -23.69 9.12
CA GLN A 342 -3.23 -23.51 10.34
C GLN A 342 -2.41 -22.83 11.42
N HIS A 343 -3.04 -22.10 12.33
CA HIS A 343 -2.32 -21.51 13.47
C HIS A 343 -1.42 -22.51 14.21
N LYS A 344 -1.89 -23.76 14.41
CA LYS A 344 -1.17 -24.83 15.09
C LYS A 344 0.11 -25.29 14.38
N ASP A 345 0.22 -25.02 13.08
CA ASP A 345 1.39 -25.37 12.28
C ASP A 345 2.54 -24.38 12.55
N PHE A 346 2.21 -23.18 13.04
CA PHE A 346 3.16 -22.14 13.38
C PHE A 346 3.38 -22.12 14.90
N LYS A 347 4.49 -22.71 15.36
CA LYS A 347 4.92 -22.54 16.74
C LYS A 347 5.44 -21.11 16.94
N LEU A 348 4.60 -20.22 17.45
CA LEU A 348 5.07 -18.96 18.01
C LEU A 348 5.97 -19.32 19.19
N LYS A 349 7.29 -19.27 18.98
CA LYS A 349 8.24 -19.42 20.09
C LYS A 349 8.08 -18.19 20.98
N HIS A 350 7.31 -18.34 22.06
CA HIS A 350 7.34 -17.42 23.19
C HIS A 350 8.60 -17.67 23.99
N LYS A 351 9.76 -17.26 23.48
CA LYS A 351 11.00 -17.16 24.26
C LYS A 351 11.86 -16.03 23.75
#